data_AF-A0A7D8BBK6-F1
#
_entry.id   AF-A0A7D8BBK6-F1
#
_cell.length_a   1.000
_cell.length_b   1.000
_cell.length_c   1.000
_cell.angle_alpha   90.00
_cell.angle_beta   90.00
_cell.angle_gamma   90.00
#
_symmetry.space_group_name_H-M   'P 1'
#
loop_
_entity.id
_entity.type
_entity.pdbx_description
1 polymer ?
#
loop_
_entity_poly.entity_id
_entity_poly.type
_entity_poly.pdbx_seq_one_letter_code
_entity_poly.pdbx_strand_id
1 'polypeptide(L)'
;MDTLEVIWTKDEQGVEWVNDACGNKCSVAWFGSREAAEKSLRSLEDCDDCVNCSYCRSCSSCRYCRYCSDCSSCLSCSSCRYCSDCRYCRSCSSCSDCRYCSDCSYCSSCRYCSYCSDCSYCSYCSSCSYCRYCRSCSDCRSCSSCREKNGDSTGGQKLPPVQIPKIENIHAVIYEACSAPGALDMSAVHTCGSTHCRAGWTTTKAGAAGAALEARFGWLLAAMMIYRESGYQISPNKFFETDEVAMEDMRKLAEQEVAASAAAQG
;
A
#
# COMPACT_ATOMS: atom_id res chain seq x y z
N MET A 1 4.12 53.13 -5.13
CA MET A 1 2.74 53.01 -4.63
C MET A 1 1.85 53.12 -5.84
N ASP A 2 1.73 52.04 -6.62
CA ASP A 2 0.72 51.99 -7.67
C ASP A 2 -0.56 51.43 -7.05
N THR A 3 -1.59 52.25 -7.02
CA THR A 3 -2.92 51.85 -6.58
C THR A 3 -3.53 50.97 -7.67
N LEU A 4 -3.36 49.65 -7.56
CA LEU A 4 -4.10 48.69 -8.38
C LEU A 4 -5.60 48.95 -8.20
N GLU A 5 -6.28 49.31 -9.29
CA GLU A 5 -7.74 49.43 -9.33
C GLU A 5 -8.37 48.04 -9.19
N VAL A 6 -9.35 47.91 -8.30
CA VAL A 6 -10.14 46.69 -8.13
C VAL A 6 -11.58 46.93 -8.59
N ILE A 7 -12.22 45.88 -9.11
CA ILE A 7 -13.57 45.92 -9.68
C ILE A 7 -14.47 45.00 -8.85
N TRP A 8 -15.62 45.51 -8.42
CA TRP A 8 -16.62 44.77 -7.66
C TRP A 8 -17.75 44.29 -8.57
N THR A 9 -18.11 43.01 -8.48
CA THR A 9 -19.18 42.38 -9.27
C THR A 9 -20.07 41.48 -8.42
N LYS A 10 -21.24 41.11 -8.94
CA LYS A 10 -22.16 40.11 -8.37
C LYS A 10 -22.46 39.05 -9.42
N ASP A 11 -22.52 37.79 -9.02
CA ASP A 11 -22.95 36.72 -9.92
C ASP A 11 -24.47 36.48 -9.88
N GLU A 12 -24.92 35.58 -10.76
CA GLU A 12 -26.33 35.22 -10.93
C GLU A 12 -26.95 34.58 -9.67
N GLN A 13 -26.14 34.06 -8.74
CA GLN A 13 -26.58 33.53 -7.44
C GLN A 13 -26.57 34.60 -6.34
N GLY A 14 -26.18 35.84 -6.66
CA GLY A 14 -26.11 36.96 -5.73
C GLY A 14 -24.84 37.01 -4.87
N VAL A 15 -23.84 36.17 -5.17
CA VAL A 15 -22.56 36.20 -4.47
C VAL A 15 -21.72 37.35 -4.99
N GLU A 16 -21.11 38.10 -4.07
CA GLU A 16 -20.28 39.26 -4.39
C GLU A 16 -18.82 38.87 -4.57
N TRP A 17 -18.13 39.55 -5.49
CA TRP A 17 -16.75 39.28 -5.85
C TRP A 17 -15.96 40.58 -6.00
N VAL A 18 -14.68 40.53 -5.64
CA VAL A 18 -13.70 41.56 -5.96
C VAL A 18 -12.59 41.02 -6.82
N ASN A 19 -12.21 41.83 -7.77
CA ASN A 19 -11.38 41.43 -8.89
C ASN A 19 -10.30 42.49 -9.10
N ASP A 20 -9.08 42.06 -9.37
CA ASP A 20 -8.01 42.96 -9.80
C ASP A 20 -7.91 42.90 -11.32
N ALA A 21 -7.08 43.78 -11.90
CA ALA A 21 -6.79 43.75 -13.33
C ALA A 21 -6.14 42.42 -13.80
N CYS A 22 -5.63 41.59 -12.87
CA CYS A 22 -5.01 40.28 -13.10
C CYS A 22 -6.00 39.10 -13.01
N GLY A 23 -7.32 39.37 -12.89
CA GLY A 23 -8.35 38.33 -12.91
C GLY A 23 -8.44 37.47 -11.64
N ASN A 24 -7.58 37.73 -10.65
CA ASN A 24 -7.72 37.14 -9.34
C ASN A 24 -9.08 37.52 -8.79
N LYS A 25 -9.70 36.62 -8.05
CA LYS A 25 -11.04 36.91 -7.57
C LYS A 25 -11.33 36.26 -6.25
N CYS A 26 -11.84 37.10 -5.38
CA CYS A 26 -12.14 36.72 -4.02
C CYS A 26 -13.63 36.93 -3.79
N SER A 27 -14.36 35.85 -3.48
CA SER A 27 -15.80 36.00 -3.22
C SER A 27 -16.05 36.40 -1.79
N VAL A 28 -16.97 37.32 -1.60
CA VAL A 28 -17.48 37.68 -0.28
C VAL A 28 -18.14 36.48 0.39
N ALA A 29 -18.73 35.55 -0.36
CA ALA A 29 -19.25 34.30 0.22
C ALA A 29 -18.15 33.39 0.78
N TRP A 30 -16.95 33.43 0.18
CA TRP A 30 -15.80 32.65 0.63
C TRP A 30 -14.95 33.38 1.67
N PHE A 31 -14.77 34.69 1.55
CA PHE A 31 -13.96 35.54 2.44
C PHE A 31 -14.77 36.28 3.51
N GLY A 32 -16.10 36.26 3.44
CA GLY A 32 -17.04 36.77 4.46
C GLY A 32 -17.36 38.26 4.40
N SER A 33 -16.53 39.09 3.74
CA SER A 33 -16.76 40.53 3.60
C SER A 33 -16.08 41.11 2.36
N ARG A 34 -16.48 42.33 1.97
CA ARG A 34 -15.89 43.02 0.84
C ARG A 34 -14.42 43.41 1.07
N GLU A 35 -14.15 44.11 2.15
CA GLU A 35 -12.78 44.53 2.51
C GLU A 35 -11.80 43.34 2.60
N ALA A 36 -12.25 42.16 3.04
CA ALA A 36 -11.39 40.97 3.17
C ALA A 36 -11.04 40.32 1.82
N ALA A 37 -12.00 40.24 0.92
CA ALA A 37 -11.80 39.70 -0.41
C ALA A 37 -10.82 40.59 -1.21
N GLU A 38 -10.94 41.91 -1.06
CA GLU A 38 -10.12 42.87 -1.82
C GLU A 38 -8.67 42.86 -1.35
N LYS A 39 -8.48 42.71 -0.04
CA LYS A 39 -7.18 42.56 0.56
C LYS A 39 -6.48 41.26 0.11
N SER A 40 -7.21 40.16 -0.07
CA SER A 40 -6.65 38.86 -0.52
C SER A 40 -6.25 38.89 -1.99
N LEU A 41 -7.03 39.60 -2.78
CA LEU A 41 -6.77 39.86 -4.18
C LEU A 41 -5.48 40.67 -4.41
N ARG A 42 -5.34 41.81 -3.72
CA ARG A 42 -4.15 42.69 -3.83
C ARG A 42 -2.87 42.05 -3.30
N SER A 43 -2.97 40.93 -2.61
CA SER A 43 -1.85 40.25 -1.99
C SER A 43 -1.09 39.30 -2.92
N LEU A 44 -1.54 39.18 -4.15
CA LEU A 44 -1.02 38.26 -5.14
C LEU A 44 0.14 38.94 -5.85
N GLU A 45 1.32 38.35 -5.67
CA GLU A 45 2.55 38.97 -6.12
C GLU A 45 3.20 38.00 -7.12
N ASP A 46 3.23 38.37 -8.40
CA ASP A 46 3.47 37.42 -9.49
C ASP A 46 2.46 36.25 -9.47
N CYS A 47 1.17 36.55 -9.23
CA CYS A 47 0.08 35.57 -9.22
C CYS A 47 -1.22 36.05 -9.82
N ASP A 48 -1.90 35.12 -10.48
CA ASP A 48 -3.03 35.35 -11.39
C ASP A 48 -4.18 34.35 -11.13
N ASP A 49 -5.42 34.75 -11.45
CA ASP A 49 -6.66 33.96 -11.38
C ASP A 49 -6.92 33.14 -10.09
N CYS A 50 -6.35 33.56 -8.98
CA CYS A 50 -6.49 32.94 -7.68
C CYS A 50 -7.93 33.00 -7.17
N VAL A 51 -8.68 31.91 -7.31
CA VAL A 51 -10.07 31.81 -6.85
C VAL A 51 -10.06 31.53 -5.38
N ASN A 52 -10.34 32.59 -4.66
CA ASN A 52 -10.12 32.60 -3.24
C ASN A 52 -8.73 32.16 -2.79
N CYS A 53 -7.75 32.36 -3.66
CA CYS A 53 -6.37 32.25 -3.26
C CYS A 53 -5.85 33.64 -2.89
N SER A 54 -4.76 33.63 -2.17
CA SER A 54 -4.21 34.81 -1.55
C SER A 54 -2.72 34.55 -1.38
N TYR A 55 -1.91 35.62 -1.41
CA TYR A 55 -0.47 35.57 -1.11
C TYR A 55 0.30 34.52 -1.92
N CYS A 56 -0.10 34.38 -3.16
CA CYS A 56 0.43 33.44 -4.10
C CYS A 56 1.58 34.16 -4.81
N ARG A 57 2.73 33.48 -4.91
CA ARG A 57 4.02 34.02 -5.39
C ARG A 57 5.04 32.92 -5.35
N SER A 58 5.19 32.15 -6.42
CA SER A 58 5.82 30.84 -6.22
C SER A 58 5.19 30.16 -4.96
N CYS A 59 3.85 30.15 -4.91
CA CYS A 59 3.01 30.22 -3.69
C CYS A 59 3.18 29.07 -2.70
N SER A 60 2.90 29.22 -1.39
CA SER A 60 2.84 28.11 -0.40
C SER A 60 1.48 28.00 0.33
N SER A 61 1.14 26.82 0.87
CA SER A 61 0.00 26.51 1.77
C SER A 61 -1.39 26.85 1.24
N CYS A 62 -1.47 26.81 -0.08
CA CYS A 62 -2.59 27.24 -0.87
C CYS A 62 -3.79 26.27 -0.68
N ARG A 63 -5.04 26.78 -0.68
CA ARG A 63 -6.26 25.96 -0.50
C ARG A 63 -7.17 26.09 -1.69
N TYR A 64 -7.56 24.97 -2.28
CA TYR A 64 -8.25 24.97 -3.57
C TYR A 64 -7.46 25.72 -4.66
N CYS A 65 -6.17 25.95 -4.42
CA CYS A 65 -5.32 26.63 -5.38
C CYS A 65 -4.91 25.69 -6.49
N ARG A 66 -4.53 26.29 -7.61
CA ARG A 66 -4.16 25.57 -8.81
C ARG A 66 -2.85 26.16 -9.33
N TYR A 67 -1.98 25.32 -9.89
CA TYR A 67 -0.79 25.74 -10.66
C TYR A 67 0.32 26.49 -9.92
N CYS A 68 0.28 26.51 -8.60
CA CYS A 68 1.33 27.10 -7.81
C CYS A 68 2.69 26.41 -8.09
N SER A 69 3.78 27.18 -8.16
CA SER A 69 5.17 26.70 -8.24
C SER A 69 5.93 26.97 -6.93
N ASP A 70 6.96 26.21 -6.57
CA ASP A 70 7.78 26.39 -5.35
C ASP A 70 6.99 26.42 -4.03
N CYS A 71 5.96 25.56 -3.94
CA CYS A 71 4.95 25.64 -2.90
C CYS A 71 5.15 24.70 -1.73
N SER A 72 5.14 25.17 -0.48
CA SER A 72 5.15 24.24 0.66
C SER A 72 3.77 24.10 1.31
N SER A 73 3.38 22.91 1.77
CA SER A 73 2.22 22.63 2.64
C SER A 73 0.80 22.91 2.09
N CYS A 74 0.57 22.88 0.77
CA CYS A 74 -0.75 23.15 0.16
C CYS A 74 -1.84 22.11 0.48
N LEU A 75 -3.12 22.51 0.52
CA LEU A 75 -4.27 21.64 0.82
C LEU A 75 -5.28 21.63 -0.33
N SER A 76 -5.71 20.46 -0.79
CA SER A 76 -6.72 20.33 -1.85
C SER A 76 -6.35 21.11 -3.12
N CYS A 77 -5.06 21.14 -3.47
CA CYS A 77 -4.55 21.84 -4.64
C CYS A 77 -4.47 20.94 -5.87
N SER A 78 -4.35 21.53 -7.05
CA SER A 78 -4.17 20.74 -8.29
C SER A 78 -3.10 21.32 -9.21
N SER A 79 -2.36 20.44 -9.87
CA SER A 79 -1.40 20.76 -10.92
C SER A 79 -0.23 21.65 -10.50
N CYS A 80 0.22 21.56 -9.25
CA CYS A 80 1.31 22.37 -8.69
C CYS A 80 2.70 21.76 -8.98
N ARG A 81 3.77 22.57 -8.97
CA ARG A 81 5.16 22.12 -9.24
C ARG A 81 6.15 22.54 -8.17
N TYR A 82 7.21 21.75 -7.96
CA TYR A 82 8.26 22.06 -6.99
C TYR A 82 7.73 22.27 -5.57
N CYS A 83 6.69 21.51 -5.21
CA CYS A 83 5.99 21.70 -3.95
C CYS A 83 6.50 20.77 -2.85
N SER A 84 6.60 21.20 -1.60
CA SER A 84 6.88 20.33 -0.46
C SER A 84 5.67 20.17 0.47
N ASP A 85 5.56 19.09 1.25
CA ASP A 85 4.62 18.91 2.38
C ASP A 85 3.10 19.01 2.09
N CYS A 86 2.65 18.96 0.83
CA CYS A 86 1.25 19.20 0.46
C CYS A 86 0.30 18.04 0.80
N ARG A 87 -1.02 18.30 0.95
CA ARG A 87 -2.06 17.30 1.27
C ARG A 87 -3.27 17.37 0.33
N TYR A 88 -3.88 16.23 0.01
CA TYR A 88 -5.06 16.13 -0.89
C TYR A 88 -4.86 16.75 -2.28
N CYS A 89 -3.63 16.75 -2.78
CA CYS A 89 -3.31 17.40 -4.05
C CYS A 89 -3.48 16.44 -5.24
N ARG A 90 -3.86 16.95 -6.41
CA ARG A 90 -4.02 16.13 -7.63
C ARG A 90 -3.11 16.62 -8.76
N SER A 91 -2.52 15.70 -9.52
CA SER A 91 -1.75 15.99 -10.75
C SER A 91 -0.53 16.90 -10.58
N CYS A 92 0.12 16.90 -9.42
CA CYS A 92 1.30 17.74 -9.14
C CYS A 92 2.61 17.09 -9.61
N SER A 93 3.66 17.88 -9.88
CA SER A 93 4.96 17.35 -10.33
C SER A 93 6.16 17.89 -9.55
N SER A 94 7.20 17.05 -9.41
CA SER A 94 8.46 17.42 -8.73
C SER A 94 8.24 17.85 -7.27
N CYS A 95 7.30 17.21 -6.58
CA CYS A 95 6.94 17.55 -5.20
C CYS A 95 7.63 16.65 -4.16
N SER A 96 7.94 17.15 -2.96
CA SER A 96 8.47 16.36 -1.84
C SER A 96 7.49 16.27 -0.66
N ASP A 97 7.54 15.19 0.13
CA ASP A 97 6.87 15.05 1.43
C ASP A 97 5.33 15.18 1.44
N CYS A 98 4.67 15.00 0.29
CA CYS A 98 3.22 15.18 0.16
C CYS A 98 2.39 13.98 0.70
N ARG A 99 1.11 14.22 1.06
CA ARG A 99 0.18 13.20 1.59
C ARG A 99 -1.19 13.18 0.88
N TYR A 100 -1.79 12.00 0.72
CA TYR A 100 -3.14 11.85 0.14
C TYR A 100 -3.28 12.44 -1.27
N CYS A 101 -2.22 12.39 -2.08
CA CYS A 101 -2.23 12.97 -3.43
C CYS A 101 -2.62 11.97 -4.51
N SER A 102 -3.19 12.40 -5.64
CA SER A 102 -3.45 11.53 -6.80
C SER A 102 -2.77 12.03 -8.06
N ASP A 103 -2.39 11.13 -8.97
CA ASP A 103 -1.93 11.43 -10.33
C ASP A 103 -0.64 12.28 -10.43
N CYS A 104 0.23 12.26 -9.41
CA CYS A 104 1.44 13.09 -9.38
C CYS A 104 2.67 12.43 -10.04
N SER A 105 3.65 13.21 -10.52
CA SER A 105 4.88 12.69 -11.16
C SER A 105 6.17 13.27 -10.57
N TYR A 106 7.27 12.50 -10.60
CA TYR A 106 8.59 12.95 -10.12
C TYR A 106 8.63 13.36 -8.64
N CYS A 107 7.78 12.78 -7.80
CA CYS A 107 7.70 13.17 -6.38
C CYS A 107 8.65 12.38 -5.48
N SER A 108 9.03 12.94 -4.33
CA SER A 108 9.86 12.27 -3.32
C SER A 108 9.21 12.24 -1.93
N SER A 109 9.45 11.19 -1.13
CA SER A 109 9.01 11.09 0.28
C SER A 109 7.50 11.17 0.55
N CYS A 110 6.65 10.94 -0.46
CA CYS A 110 5.20 11.07 -0.32
C CYS A 110 4.52 9.89 0.41
N ARG A 111 3.33 10.11 1.01
CA ARG A 111 2.54 9.06 1.70
C ARG A 111 1.06 9.01 1.27
N TYR A 112 0.46 7.84 1.21
CA TYR A 112 -0.98 7.66 0.88
C TYR A 112 -1.38 8.21 -0.49
N CYS A 113 -0.49 8.17 -1.49
CA CYS A 113 -0.76 8.71 -2.82
C CYS A 113 -1.26 7.65 -3.81
N SER A 114 -2.09 8.02 -4.78
CA SER A 114 -2.60 7.12 -5.83
C SER A 114 -2.18 7.55 -7.25
N TYR A 115 -2.05 6.59 -8.19
CA TYR A 115 -1.83 6.85 -9.62
C TYR A 115 -0.59 7.68 -10.00
N CYS A 116 0.47 7.68 -9.17
CA CYS A 116 1.65 8.52 -9.39
C CYS A 116 2.73 7.87 -10.29
N SER A 117 3.61 8.64 -10.95
CA SER A 117 4.74 8.13 -11.76
C SER A 117 6.12 8.64 -11.30
N ASP A 118 7.20 7.88 -11.53
CA ASP A 118 8.60 8.33 -11.35
C ASP A 118 8.95 8.83 -9.93
N CYS A 119 8.25 8.33 -8.91
CA CYS A 119 8.39 8.80 -7.53
C CYS A 119 9.45 8.03 -6.72
N SER A 120 10.08 8.65 -5.71
CA SER A 120 11.11 8.02 -4.86
C SER A 120 10.79 8.11 -3.35
N TYR A 121 11.15 7.10 -2.55
CA TYR A 121 10.98 7.08 -1.08
C TYR A 121 9.52 7.16 -0.56
N CYS A 122 8.54 6.71 -1.33
CA CYS A 122 7.12 6.83 -0.96
C CYS A 122 6.61 5.71 -0.03
N SER A 123 5.57 5.96 0.77
CA SER A 123 4.93 4.96 1.66
C SER A 123 3.41 4.88 1.49
N TYR A 124 2.80 3.69 1.58
CA TYR A 124 1.33 3.50 1.53
C TYR A 124 0.65 4.01 0.24
N CYS A 125 1.33 3.98 -0.91
CA CYS A 125 0.78 4.45 -2.18
C CYS A 125 0.05 3.34 -2.97
N SER A 126 -0.83 3.69 -3.91
CA SER A 126 -1.59 2.75 -4.76
C SER A 126 -1.50 3.08 -6.27
N SER A 127 -1.52 2.08 -7.15
CA SER A 127 -1.61 2.24 -8.61
C SER A 127 -0.50 3.09 -9.27
N CYS A 128 0.70 3.17 -8.67
CA CYS A 128 1.81 4.00 -9.17
C CYS A 128 2.71 3.29 -10.20
N SER A 129 3.52 4.02 -10.99
CA SER A 129 4.48 3.45 -11.97
C SER A 129 5.90 4.02 -11.83
N TYR A 130 6.93 3.27 -12.22
CA TYR A 130 8.35 3.71 -12.26
C TYR A 130 8.92 4.24 -10.93
N CYS A 131 8.44 3.75 -9.79
CA CYS A 131 8.84 4.26 -8.48
C CYS A 131 10.13 3.61 -7.89
N ARG A 132 10.87 4.31 -7.02
CA ARG A 132 12.09 3.82 -6.34
C ARG A 132 11.97 3.89 -4.82
N TYR A 133 12.50 2.88 -4.11
CA TYR A 133 12.57 2.83 -2.63
C TYR A 133 11.23 2.96 -1.87
N CYS A 134 10.13 2.42 -2.41
CA CYS A 134 8.81 2.54 -1.78
C CYS A 134 8.52 1.46 -0.72
N ARG A 135 7.64 1.76 0.26
CA ARG A 135 7.24 0.83 1.34
C ARG A 135 5.71 0.70 1.45
N SER A 136 5.23 -0.51 1.66
CA SER A 136 3.82 -0.84 1.91
C SER A 136 2.85 -0.28 0.85
N CYS A 137 3.22 -0.35 -0.44
CA CYS A 137 2.43 0.19 -1.57
C CYS A 137 1.62 -0.90 -2.30
N SER A 138 0.48 -0.57 -2.90
CA SER A 138 -0.36 -1.46 -3.70
C SER A 138 -0.23 -1.16 -5.20
N ASP A 139 -0.36 -2.16 -6.07
CA ASP A 139 -0.59 -2.00 -7.52
C ASP A 139 0.49 -1.19 -8.27
N CYS A 140 1.74 -1.21 -7.77
CA CYS A 140 2.84 -0.43 -8.32
C CYS A 140 3.62 -1.16 -9.45
N ARG A 141 3.64 -0.60 -10.66
CA ARG A 141 4.34 -1.11 -11.86
C ARG A 141 5.77 -0.56 -11.97
N SER A 142 6.70 -1.33 -12.54
CA SER A 142 8.09 -0.91 -12.80
C SER A 142 8.86 -0.31 -11.61
N CYS A 143 8.60 -0.80 -10.38
CA CYS A 143 9.28 -0.33 -9.16
C CYS A 143 10.54 -1.14 -8.85
N SER A 144 11.72 -0.48 -8.78
CA SER A 144 13.01 -1.17 -8.65
C SER A 144 13.41 -1.54 -7.22
N SER A 145 12.74 -1.02 -6.17
CA SER A 145 13.10 -1.26 -4.76
C SER A 145 11.91 -1.14 -3.79
N CYS A 146 10.75 -1.73 -4.15
CA CYS A 146 9.56 -1.75 -3.30
C CYS A 146 9.70 -2.84 -2.20
N ARG A 147 9.68 -2.46 -0.92
CA ARG A 147 9.96 -3.39 0.20
C ARG A 147 8.74 -4.22 0.65
N GLU A 148 7.52 -3.78 0.34
CA GLU A 148 6.27 -4.51 0.63
C GLU A 148 5.21 -4.09 -0.40
N LYS A 149 4.83 -4.99 -1.32
CA LYS A 149 3.74 -4.77 -2.27
C LYS A 149 2.46 -5.44 -1.76
N ASN A 150 1.60 -4.71 -1.06
CA ASN A 150 0.24 -5.19 -0.75
C ASN A 150 -0.70 -4.71 -1.85
N GLY A 151 -0.68 -5.34 -3.01
CA GLY A 151 -1.64 -5.08 -4.08
C GLY A 151 -1.11 -5.43 -5.46
N ASP A 152 -1.89 -6.24 -6.14
CA ASP A 152 -1.68 -6.83 -7.45
C ASP A 152 -1.65 -5.80 -8.59
N SER A 153 -0.45 -5.58 -9.13
CA SER A 153 -0.34 -5.33 -10.56
C SER A 153 0.69 -6.30 -11.10
N THR A 154 0.16 -7.36 -11.73
CA THR A 154 0.67 -8.05 -12.91
C THR A 154 1.55 -7.18 -13.82
N GLY A 155 2.76 -6.92 -13.33
CA GLY A 155 4.02 -6.82 -14.06
C GLY A 155 5.01 -7.76 -13.37
N GLY A 156 4.51 -8.90 -12.89
CA GLY A 156 5.38 -9.97 -12.44
C GLY A 156 6.22 -10.39 -13.63
N GLN A 157 7.54 -10.42 -13.47
CA GLN A 157 8.23 -11.63 -13.95
C GLN A 157 7.33 -12.78 -13.51
N LYS A 158 6.82 -13.54 -14.48
CA LYS A 158 6.05 -14.75 -14.22
C LYS A 158 6.96 -15.59 -13.34
N LEU A 159 6.81 -15.43 -12.03
CA LEU A 159 7.58 -16.22 -11.08
C LEU A 159 7.27 -17.65 -11.52
N PRO A 160 8.30 -18.47 -11.77
CA PRO A 160 8.09 -19.78 -12.36
C PRO A 160 6.95 -20.48 -11.61
N PRO A 161 6.04 -21.16 -12.33
CA PRO A 161 4.89 -21.80 -11.72
C PRO A 161 5.38 -22.60 -10.51
N VAL A 162 4.84 -22.26 -9.33
CA VAL A 162 5.23 -22.97 -8.13
C VAL A 162 4.57 -24.31 -8.20
N GLN A 163 5.38 -25.35 -8.39
CA GLN A 163 4.90 -26.70 -8.22
C GLN A 163 4.66 -26.89 -6.72
N ILE A 164 3.40 -27.00 -6.34
CA ILE A 164 3.02 -27.38 -4.99
C ILE A 164 3.15 -28.91 -4.93
N PRO A 165 4.08 -29.46 -4.13
CA PRO A 165 4.23 -30.89 -4.03
C PRO A 165 3.02 -31.46 -3.27
N LYS A 166 2.43 -32.49 -3.84
CA LYS A 166 1.47 -33.34 -3.15
C LYS A 166 2.24 -34.35 -2.29
N ILE A 167 1.87 -34.49 -1.02
CA ILE A 167 2.34 -35.54 -0.13
C ILE A 167 1.20 -36.56 0.00
N GLU A 168 1.40 -37.77 -0.51
CA GLU A 168 0.43 -38.85 -0.31
C GLU A 168 0.40 -39.25 1.17
N ASN A 169 -0.81 -39.40 1.74
CA ASN A 169 -1.02 -39.66 3.17
C ASN A 169 -0.26 -38.66 4.06
N ILE A 170 -0.49 -37.36 3.81
CA ILE A 170 0.23 -36.29 4.46
C ILE A 170 0.14 -36.38 5.98
N HIS A 171 -1.01 -36.76 6.55
CA HIS A 171 -1.14 -36.84 8.00
C HIS A 171 -0.27 -37.95 8.60
N ALA A 172 -0.24 -39.13 7.98
CA ALA A 172 0.64 -40.22 8.38
C ALA A 172 2.12 -39.84 8.26
N VAL A 173 2.53 -39.23 7.15
CA VAL A 173 3.92 -38.80 6.90
C VAL A 173 4.40 -37.76 7.91
N ILE A 174 3.55 -36.76 8.22
CA ILE A 174 3.90 -35.72 9.18
C ILE A 174 3.83 -36.25 10.61
N TYR A 175 2.85 -37.09 10.94
CA TYR A 175 2.77 -37.72 12.27
C TYR A 175 4.00 -38.57 12.58
N GLU A 176 4.46 -39.40 11.62
CA GLU A 176 5.68 -40.19 11.77
C GLU A 176 6.90 -39.30 12.03
N ALA A 177 7.04 -38.20 11.28
CA ALA A 177 8.16 -37.27 11.42
C ALA A 177 8.18 -36.58 12.79
N CYS A 178 7.02 -36.10 13.25
CA CYS A 178 6.86 -35.44 14.54
C CYS A 178 6.99 -36.42 15.73
N SER A 179 6.78 -37.72 15.52
CA SER A 179 6.84 -38.74 16.57
C SER A 179 8.26 -39.10 17.01
N ALA A 180 9.29 -38.67 16.28
CA ALA A 180 10.67 -38.90 16.70
C ALA A 180 11.02 -38.07 17.95
N PRO A 181 11.86 -38.58 18.88
CA PRO A 181 12.22 -37.85 20.10
C PRO A 181 12.82 -36.47 19.80
N GLY A 182 12.22 -35.41 20.36
CA GLY A 182 12.66 -34.02 20.14
C GLY A 182 12.41 -33.47 18.74
N ALA A 183 11.62 -34.17 17.91
CA ALA A 183 11.30 -33.71 16.56
C ALA A 183 10.19 -32.65 16.53
N LEU A 184 9.34 -32.58 17.56
CA LEU A 184 8.30 -31.58 17.67
C LEU A 184 8.58 -30.60 18.81
N ASP A 185 8.54 -29.31 18.49
CA ASP A 185 8.55 -28.17 19.38
C ASP A 185 7.64 -27.08 18.76
N MET A 186 6.51 -26.84 19.40
CA MET A 186 5.52 -25.83 19.05
C MET A 186 5.50 -24.70 20.10
N SER A 187 6.49 -24.64 21.01
CA SER A 187 6.49 -23.78 22.19
C SER A 187 6.99 -22.34 21.94
N ALA A 188 7.74 -22.10 20.86
CA ALA A 188 8.37 -20.80 20.60
C ALA A 188 7.57 -19.91 19.65
N VAL A 189 7.48 -18.61 19.99
CA VAL A 189 6.90 -17.54 19.16
C VAL A 189 7.81 -17.25 17.95
N HIS A 190 7.70 -18.11 16.94
CA HIS A 190 7.97 -17.97 15.50
C HIS A 190 9.25 -17.25 15.04
N THR A 191 10.41 -17.84 15.35
CA THR A 191 11.59 -17.76 14.47
C THR A 191 11.88 -19.17 13.93
N CYS A 192 10.97 -19.72 13.11
CA CYS A 192 11.17 -21.04 12.53
C CYS A 192 11.95 -20.92 11.22
N GLY A 193 13.16 -21.50 11.22
CA GLY A 193 14.00 -21.72 10.04
C GLY A 193 14.56 -23.16 10.01
N SER A 194 13.91 -24.10 10.72
CA SER A 194 14.37 -25.50 10.84
C SER A 194 13.23 -26.49 11.13
N THR A 195 13.50 -27.78 10.90
CA THR A 195 12.64 -28.97 11.08
C THR A 195 12.28 -29.25 12.55
N HIS A 196 11.40 -28.47 13.17
CA HIS A 196 10.96 -28.74 14.54
C HIS A 196 9.45 -28.58 14.78
N CYS A 197 8.68 -28.04 13.83
CA CYS A 197 7.23 -27.85 14.02
C CYS A 197 6.42 -28.56 12.93
N ARG A 198 5.11 -28.73 13.14
CA ARG A 198 4.20 -29.37 12.15
C ARG A 198 4.34 -28.77 10.75
N ALA A 199 4.45 -27.44 10.65
CA ALA A 199 4.64 -26.75 9.38
C ALA A 199 6.04 -27.02 8.79
N GLY A 200 7.09 -26.97 9.61
CA GLY A 200 8.46 -27.25 9.18
C GLY A 200 8.65 -28.68 8.70
N TRP A 201 8.00 -29.66 9.34
CA TRP A 201 7.97 -31.03 8.84
C TRP A 201 7.20 -31.15 7.53
N THR A 202 6.13 -30.39 7.37
CA THR A 202 5.34 -30.36 6.12
C THR A 202 6.19 -29.90 4.94
N THR A 203 6.90 -28.77 5.08
CA THR A 203 7.78 -28.25 4.02
C THR A 203 9.00 -29.12 3.79
N THR A 204 9.54 -29.74 4.84
CA THR A 204 10.68 -30.66 4.74
C THR A 204 10.33 -31.96 4.02
N LYS A 205 9.18 -32.57 4.34
CA LYS A 205 8.72 -33.79 3.68
C LYS A 205 8.29 -33.55 2.23
N ALA A 206 7.92 -32.31 1.90
CA ALA A 206 7.74 -31.83 0.54
C ALA A 206 9.05 -31.62 -0.25
N GLY A 207 10.22 -31.88 0.35
CA GLY A 207 11.52 -31.87 -0.30
C GLY A 207 11.93 -30.50 -0.84
N ALA A 208 12.70 -30.49 -1.93
CA ALA A 208 13.21 -29.25 -2.54
C ALA A 208 12.07 -28.29 -2.95
N ALA A 209 10.93 -28.81 -3.37
CA ALA A 209 9.75 -28.01 -3.71
C ALA A 209 9.11 -27.37 -2.46
N GLY A 210 9.06 -28.09 -1.34
CA GLY A 210 8.59 -27.56 -0.06
C GLY A 210 9.52 -26.49 0.53
N ALA A 211 10.83 -26.69 0.44
CA ALA A 211 11.81 -25.67 0.83
C ALA A 211 11.71 -24.41 -0.05
N ALA A 212 11.49 -24.56 -1.36
CA ALA A 212 11.28 -23.44 -2.27
C ALA A 212 9.96 -22.69 -1.98
N LEU A 213 8.90 -23.41 -1.61
CA LEU A 213 7.64 -22.82 -1.16
C LEU A 213 7.83 -22.00 0.11
N GLU A 214 8.52 -22.56 1.11
CA GLU A 214 8.80 -21.89 2.38
C GLU A 214 9.64 -20.62 2.19
N ALA A 215 10.71 -20.70 1.40
CA ALA A 215 11.54 -19.55 1.07
C ALA A 215 10.75 -18.43 0.37
N ARG A 216 9.70 -18.79 -0.39
CA ARG A 216 8.90 -17.85 -1.18
C ARG A 216 7.72 -17.26 -0.42
N PHE A 217 7.05 -18.04 0.42
CA PHE A 217 5.76 -17.68 1.03
C PHE A 217 5.78 -17.67 2.56
N GLY A 218 6.90 -18.05 3.16
CA GLY A 218 7.00 -18.34 4.60
C GLY A 218 6.42 -19.71 4.95
N TRP A 219 6.85 -20.23 6.09
CA TRP A 219 6.54 -21.58 6.57
C TRP A 219 5.03 -21.86 6.68
N LEU A 220 4.24 -20.88 7.15
CA LEU A 220 2.81 -21.07 7.40
C LEU A 220 2.04 -21.26 6.09
N LEU A 221 2.20 -20.33 5.15
CA LEU A 221 1.49 -20.38 3.87
C LEU A 221 1.98 -21.57 3.03
N ALA A 222 3.28 -21.87 3.05
CA ALA A 222 3.84 -23.05 2.39
C ALA A 222 3.20 -24.36 2.88
N ALA A 223 3.12 -24.56 4.20
CA ALA A 223 2.50 -25.75 4.77
C ALA A 223 1.01 -25.85 4.42
N MET A 224 0.25 -24.74 4.51
CA MET A 224 -1.16 -24.72 4.11
C MET A 224 -1.38 -25.08 2.64
N MET A 225 -0.51 -24.59 1.74
CA MET A 225 -0.55 -24.92 0.31
C MET A 225 -0.31 -26.42 0.07
N ILE A 226 0.68 -27.01 0.74
CA ILE A 226 1.00 -28.44 0.65
C ILE A 226 -0.15 -29.30 1.19
N TYR A 227 -0.73 -28.94 2.34
CA TYR A 227 -1.90 -29.62 2.89
C TYR A 227 -3.07 -29.62 1.91
N ARG A 228 -3.38 -28.46 1.32
CA ARG A 228 -4.47 -28.33 0.35
C ARG A 228 -4.24 -29.22 -0.87
N GLU A 229 -3.04 -29.21 -1.43
CA GLU A 229 -2.70 -30.04 -2.60
C GLU A 229 -2.71 -31.53 -2.27
N SER A 230 -2.41 -31.86 -1.01
CA SER A 230 -2.48 -33.22 -0.46
C SER A 230 -3.91 -33.66 -0.09
N GLY A 231 -4.92 -32.84 -0.38
CA GLY A 231 -6.34 -33.19 -0.22
C GLY A 231 -6.95 -32.79 1.12
N TYR A 232 -6.27 -32.02 1.96
CA TYR A 232 -6.78 -31.61 3.27
C TYR A 232 -6.70 -30.10 3.51
N GLN A 233 -7.82 -29.47 3.84
CA GLN A 233 -7.86 -28.04 4.16
C GLN A 233 -7.64 -27.83 5.67
N ILE A 234 -6.39 -27.55 6.05
CA ILE A 234 -6.01 -27.29 7.44
C ILE A 234 -6.34 -25.86 7.89
N SER A 235 -6.83 -25.72 9.13
CA SER A 235 -7.01 -24.42 9.77
C SER A 235 -5.65 -23.83 10.20
N PRO A 236 -5.36 -22.54 9.97
CA PRO A 236 -4.12 -21.90 10.41
C PRO A 236 -3.82 -22.10 11.90
N ASN A 237 -4.85 -22.10 12.76
CA ASN A 237 -4.68 -22.26 14.22
C ASN A 237 -3.96 -23.57 14.59
N LYS A 238 -4.09 -24.62 13.78
CA LYS A 238 -3.46 -25.93 14.00
C LYS A 238 -1.93 -25.90 13.97
N PHE A 239 -1.32 -24.81 13.50
CA PHE A 239 0.13 -24.61 13.51
C PHE A 239 0.64 -23.81 14.72
N PHE A 240 -0.26 -23.40 15.62
CA PHE A 240 0.04 -22.59 16.81
C PHE A 240 -0.43 -23.27 18.11
N GLU A 241 -0.85 -24.54 18.02
CA GLU A 241 -1.27 -25.36 19.17
C GLU A 241 -0.06 -25.85 19.98
N THR A 242 -0.30 -26.36 21.19
CA THR A 242 0.75 -27.03 21.97
C THR A 242 1.17 -28.36 21.33
N ASP A 243 2.33 -28.88 21.73
CA ASP A 243 2.84 -30.17 21.23
C ASP A 243 1.84 -31.30 21.43
N GLU A 244 1.19 -31.36 22.59
CA GLU A 244 0.22 -32.40 22.92
C GLU A 244 -1.01 -32.35 22.01
N VAL A 245 -1.55 -31.14 21.79
CA VAL A 245 -2.73 -30.92 20.96
C VAL A 245 -2.42 -31.18 19.49
N ALA A 246 -1.25 -30.71 19.02
CA ALA A 246 -0.80 -30.94 17.65
C ALA A 246 -0.55 -32.44 17.38
N MET A 247 0.11 -33.15 18.29
CA MET A 247 0.37 -34.59 18.16
C MET A 247 -0.91 -35.40 18.11
N GLU A 248 -1.86 -35.14 19.00
CA GLU A 248 -3.13 -35.87 19.03
C GLU A 248 -3.99 -35.60 17.77
N ASP A 249 -3.97 -34.36 17.26
CA ASP A 249 -4.62 -34.02 15.98
C ASP A 249 -3.98 -34.77 14.81
N MET A 250 -2.64 -34.76 14.70
CA MET A 250 -1.92 -35.46 13.64
C MET A 250 -2.14 -36.98 13.70
N ARG A 251 -2.12 -37.59 14.89
CA ARG A 251 -2.38 -39.02 15.10
C ARG A 251 -3.77 -39.41 14.58
N LYS A 252 -4.81 -38.69 14.99
CA LYS A 252 -6.19 -38.96 14.58
C LYS A 252 -6.36 -38.91 13.05
N LEU A 253 -5.77 -37.91 12.41
CA LEU A 253 -5.86 -37.75 10.96
C LEU A 253 -5.06 -38.84 10.22
N ALA A 254 -3.89 -39.23 10.74
CA ALA A 254 -3.10 -40.34 10.19
C ALA A 254 -3.87 -41.67 10.24
N GLU A 255 -4.53 -41.97 11.36
CA GLU A 255 -5.36 -43.17 11.51
C GLU A 255 -6.53 -43.19 10.52
N GLN A 256 -7.14 -42.03 10.25
CA GLN A 256 -8.20 -41.90 9.25
C GLN A 256 -7.70 -42.13 7.83
N GLU A 257 -6.51 -41.64 7.46
CA GLU A 257 -5.89 -41.90 6.15
C GLU A 257 -5.59 -43.38 5.95
N VAL A 258 -5.07 -44.06 6.98
CA VAL A 258 -4.81 -45.51 6.95
C VAL A 258 -6.12 -46.29 6.78
N ALA A 259 -7.16 -45.94 7.53
CA ALA A 259 -8.47 -46.57 7.43
C ALA A 259 -9.10 -46.35 6.04
N ALA A 260 -9.01 -45.13 5.49
CA ALA A 260 -9.52 -44.80 4.17
C ALA A 260 -8.76 -45.53 3.05
N SER A 261 -7.43 -45.64 3.17
CA SER A 261 -6.59 -46.37 2.22
C SER A 261 -6.89 -47.88 2.23
N ALA A 262 -7.13 -48.47 3.40
CA ALA A 262 -7.52 -49.87 3.53
C ALA A 262 -8.91 -50.14 2.93
N ALA A 263 -9.86 -49.23 3.12
CA ALA A 263 -11.21 -49.32 2.55
C ALA A 263 -11.25 -49.17 1.02
N ALA A 264 -10.29 -48.45 0.42
CA ALA A 264 -10.20 -48.28 -1.04
C ALA A 264 -9.56 -49.48 -1.76
N GLN A 265 -8.94 -50.41 -1.03
CA GLN A 265 -8.24 -51.59 -1.57
C GLN A 265 -9.03 -52.91 -1.39
N GLY A 266 -10.13 -52.88 -0.64
CA GLY A 266 -11.03 -54.03 -0.42
C GLY A 266 -12.30 -53.94 -1.25
#